data_AF-A0A7C7ZTM6-F1
#
_entry.id   AF-A0A7C7ZTM6-F1
#
_cell.length_a   1.000
_cell.length_b   1.000
_cell.length_c   1.000
_cell.angle_alpha   90.00
_cell.angle_beta   90.00
_cell.angle_gamma   90.00
#
_symmetry.space_group_name_H-M   'P 1'
#
loop_
_entity.id
_entity.type
_entity.pdbx_description
1 polymer ?
#
loop_
_entity_poly.entity_id
_entity_poly.type
_entity_poly.pdbx_seq_one_letter_code
_entity_poly.pdbx_strand_id
1 'polypeptide(L)'
;LPCPAYSLEGLNLLASYFPLIVRFYPKTFLLLSLETHAFIADLFIQWLRWLKGKLKREPVLLTPSDCYLYFGDFTSERLSTVKKRLRPYVHDILEYENLSLKVGKSTPPKEHFTIDLQNISGFVAVRNSDAIMKEFDFDVPVIIMDFKAGRFQEAYEPQKTLLLFRQEEDLLEVVEINAFTRDLLALCDGESPLESVSSELYGQYGQDMTRKAFFDSCVEAVQILGKEGYLKKGGEIYGKDQES
;
A
#
# COMPACT_ATOMS: atom_id res chain seq x y z
N LEU A 1 -41.60 7.74 -5.46
CA LEU A 1 -41.62 6.55 -4.57
C LEU A 1 -41.13 7.00 -3.21
N PRO A 2 -41.88 6.79 -2.11
CA PRO A 2 -41.43 7.20 -0.79
C PRO A 2 -40.26 6.30 -0.38
N CYS A 3 -39.10 6.91 -0.15
CA CYS A 3 -37.97 6.24 0.46
C CYS A 3 -38.41 5.86 1.90
N PRO A 4 -38.33 4.60 2.35
CA PRO A 4 -38.57 4.30 3.75
C PRO A 4 -37.52 5.07 4.54
N ALA A 5 -37.93 6.13 5.25
CA ALA A 5 -37.02 6.91 6.05
C ALA A 5 -36.37 5.96 7.08
N TYR A 6 -35.04 5.94 7.12
CA TYR A 6 -34.30 5.22 8.16
C TYR A 6 -34.79 5.65 9.54
N SER A 7 -34.72 4.74 10.52
CA SER A 7 -34.98 5.12 11.91
C SER A 7 -34.05 6.26 12.33
N LEU A 8 -34.49 7.08 13.30
CA LEU A 8 -33.67 8.15 13.86
C LEU A 8 -32.30 7.64 14.33
N GLU A 9 -32.27 6.46 14.92
CA GLU A 9 -31.03 5.76 15.32
C GLU A 9 -30.15 5.44 14.10
N GLY A 10 -30.72 4.89 13.02
CA GLY A 10 -29.99 4.59 11.79
C GLY A 10 -29.40 5.83 11.12
N LEU A 11 -30.16 6.93 11.09
CA LEU A 11 -29.66 8.23 10.60
C LEU A 11 -28.52 8.76 11.47
N ASN A 12 -28.63 8.63 12.79
CA ASN A 12 -27.58 9.04 13.71
C ASN A 12 -26.29 8.23 13.52
N LEU A 13 -26.40 6.90 13.32
CA LEU A 13 -25.24 6.03 13.04
C LEU A 13 -24.56 6.39 11.72
N LEU A 14 -25.33 6.65 10.67
CA LEU A 14 -24.81 7.10 9.37
C LEU A 14 -24.06 8.43 9.52
N ALA A 15 -24.67 9.42 10.15
CA ALA A 15 -24.05 10.73 10.35
C ALA A 15 -22.77 10.64 11.20
N SER A 16 -22.76 9.77 12.22
CA SER A 16 -21.63 9.67 13.16
C SER A 16 -20.43 8.91 12.62
N TYR A 17 -20.67 7.87 11.82
CA TYR A 17 -19.63 6.87 11.54
C TYR A 17 -19.38 6.58 10.05
N PHE A 18 -20.32 6.92 9.15
CA PHE A 18 -20.13 6.69 7.71
C PHE A 18 -18.88 7.39 7.14
N PRO A 19 -18.50 8.61 7.58
CA PRO A 19 -17.26 9.24 7.10
C PRO A 19 -16.00 8.43 7.38
N LEU A 20 -15.98 7.60 8.44
CA LEU A 20 -14.82 6.75 8.74
C LEU A 20 -14.61 5.72 7.64
N ILE A 21 -15.65 4.95 7.28
CA ILE A 21 -15.46 3.88 6.28
C ILE A 21 -15.10 4.46 4.90
N VAL A 22 -15.68 5.60 4.53
CA VAL A 22 -15.36 6.28 3.27
C VAL A 22 -13.96 6.87 3.29
N ARG A 23 -13.42 7.24 4.45
CA ARG A 23 -12.03 7.70 4.56
C ARG A 23 -11.03 6.54 4.47
N PHE A 24 -11.31 5.42 5.11
CA PHE A 24 -10.38 4.30 5.24
C PHE A 24 -10.45 3.30 4.07
N TYR A 25 -11.66 2.99 3.60
CA TYR A 25 -11.91 1.97 2.57
C TYR A 25 -12.92 2.43 1.50
N PRO A 26 -12.78 3.62 0.90
CA PRO A 26 -13.75 4.14 -0.05
C PRO A 26 -14.01 3.20 -1.23
N LYS A 27 -12.95 2.58 -1.75
CA LYS A 27 -13.02 1.81 -3.01
C LYS A 27 -13.52 0.42 -2.74
N THR A 28 -12.98 -0.24 -1.73
CA THR A 28 -13.43 -1.58 -1.35
C THR A 28 -14.88 -1.55 -0.90
N PHE A 29 -15.29 -0.53 -0.13
CA PHE A 29 -16.68 -0.40 0.31
C PHE A 29 -17.64 -0.19 -0.87
N LEU A 30 -17.25 0.64 -1.85
CA LEU A 30 -18.01 0.82 -3.09
C LEU A 30 -18.10 -0.49 -3.88
N LEU A 31 -16.97 -1.17 -4.11
CA LEU A 31 -16.95 -2.45 -4.81
C LEU A 31 -17.85 -3.48 -4.13
N LEU A 32 -17.78 -3.56 -2.80
CA LEU A 32 -18.62 -4.47 -2.03
C LEU A 32 -20.12 -4.19 -2.21
N SER A 33 -20.51 -2.91 -2.32
CA SER A 33 -21.89 -2.53 -2.63
C SER A 33 -22.31 -2.99 -4.04
N LEU A 34 -21.41 -2.93 -5.01
CA LEU A 34 -21.65 -3.38 -6.38
C LEU A 34 -21.74 -4.92 -6.46
N GLU A 35 -20.87 -5.64 -5.76
CA GLU A 35 -20.85 -7.11 -5.71
C GLU A 35 -22.08 -7.70 -5.02
N THR A 36 -22.50 -7.07 -3.93
CA THR A 36 -23.66 -7.53 -3.14
C THR A 36 -24.99 -6.97 -3.63
N HIS A 37 -24.96 -6.05 -4.60
CA HIS A 37 -26.11 -5.24 -5.03
C HIS A 37 -26.84 -4.56 -3.86
N ALA A 38 -26.11 -4.21 -2.80
CA ALA A 38 -26.65 -3.56 -1.62
C ALA A 38 -26.58 -2.05 -1.75
N PHE A 39 -27.59 -1.35 -1.21
CA PHE A 39 -27.48 0.10 -1.02
C PHE A 39 -26.35 0.40 -0.03
N ILE A 40 -25.57 1.44 -0.30
CA ILE A 40 -24.40 1.86 0.50
C ILE A 40 -24.75 2.02 1.99
N ALA A 41 -25.89 2.65 2.30
CA ALA A 41 -26.35 2.83 3.68
C ALA A 41 -26.70 1.50 4.36
N ASP A 42 -27.36 0.57 3.65
CA ASP A 42 -27.68 -0.75 4.18
C ASP A 42 -26.43 -1.59 4.41
N LEU A 43 -25.46 -1.53 3.48
CA LEU A 43 -24.17 -2.19 3.64
C LEU A 43 -23.43 -1.66 4.87
N PHE A 44 -23.50 -0.36 5.11
CA PHE A 44 -22.85 0.27 6.27
C PHE A 44 -23.48 -0.17 7.59
N ILE A 45 -24.80 -0.18 7.67
CA ILE A 45 -25.52 -0.66 8.86
C ILE A 45 -25.24 -2.16 9.08
N GLN A 46 -25.15 -2.95 8.01
CA GLN A 46 -24.75 -4.36 8.10
C GLN A 46 -23.32 -4.53 8.63
N TRP A 47 -22.39 -3.68 8.20
CA TRP A 47 -21.03 -3.63 8.75
C TRP A 47 -21.04 -3.34 10.25
N LEU A 48 -21.76 -2.30 10.70
CA LEU A 48 -21.85 -1.95 12.12
C LEU A 48 -22.45 -3.08 12.97
N ARG A 49 -23.50 -3.74 12.48
CA ARG A 49 -24.13 -4.88 13.17
C ARG A 49 -23.20 -6.09 13.24
N TRP A 50 -22.49 -6.37 12.15
CA TRP A 50 -21.49 -7.42 12.12
C TRP A 50 -20.37 -7.15 13.13
N LEU A 51 -19.84 -5.93 13.15
CA LEU A 51 -18.78 -5.51 14.07
C LEU A 51 -19.25 -5.60 15.53
N LYS A 52 -20.48 -5.15 15.81
CA LYS A 52 -21.12 -5.29 17.12
C LYS A 52 -21.16 -6.75 17.58
N GLY A 53 -21.58 -7.65 16.69
CA GLY A 53 -21.63 -9.09 16.96
C GLY A 53 -20.23 -9.69 17.19
N LYS A 54 -19.24 -9.29 16.39
CA LYS A 54 -17.85 -9.74 16.49
C LYS A 54 -17.20 -9.31 17.80
N LEU A 55 -17.40 -8.06 18.21
CA LEU A 55 -16.80 -7.46 19.42
C LEU A 55 -17.63 -7.64 20.69
N LYS A 56 -18.88 -8.11 20.58
CA LYS A 56 -19.85 -8.21 21.69
C LYS A 56 -19.98 -6.90 22.49
N ARG A 57 -19.91 -5.75 21.81
CA ARG A 57 -19.94 -4.41 22.43
C ARG A 57 -21.34 -3.80 22.43
N GLU A 58 -21.72 -3.19 23.55
CA GLU A 58 -22.85 -2.27 23.69
C GLU A 58 -22.32 -0.96 24.32
N PRO A 59 -22.55 0.24 23.73
CA PRO A 59 -23.30 0.55 22.50
C PRO A 59 -22.50 0.35 21.20
N VAL A 60 -23.17 0.50 20.05
CA VAL A 60 -22.50 0.55 18.73
C VAL A 60 -21.62 1.81 18.68
N LEU A 61 -20.33 1.57 18.62
CA LEU A 61 -19.30 2.57 18.38
C LEU A 61 -18.48 2.09 17.18
N LEU A 62 -17.88 2.99 16.41
CA LEU A 62 -16.92 2.65 15.38
C LEU A 62 -15.68 3.51 15.58
N THR A 63 -14.52 2.87 15.70
CA THR A 63 -13.23 3.56 15.78
C THR A 63 -12.43 3.37 14.49
N PRO A 64 -11.43 4.23 14.21
CA PRO A 64 -10.48 4.00 13.13
C PRO A 64 -9.80 2.63 13.19
N SER A 65 -9.42 2.19 14.40
CA SER A 65 -8.80 0.88 14.62
C SER A 65 -9.75 -0.27 14.28
N ASP A 66 -11.03 -0.13 14.60
CA ASP A 66 -12.04 -1.15 14.24
C ASP A 66 -12.13 -1.32 12.72
N CYS A 67 -12.06 -0.22 11.96
CA CYS A 67 -12.05 -0.26 10.49
C CYS A 67 -10.83 -1.05 10.00
N TYR A 68 -9.63 -0.68 10.45
CA TYR A 68 -8.40 -1.32 10.00
C TYR A 68 -8.33 -2.82 10.35
N LEU A 69 -8.75 -3.18 11.57
CA LEU A 69 -8.60 -4.56 12.07
C LEU A 69 -9.63 -5.52 11.49
N TYR A 70 -10.86 -5.07 11.26
CA TYR A 70 -11.97 -5.98 11.01
C TYR A 70 -12.67 -5.80 9.67
N PHE A 71 -12.40 -4.73 8.92
CA PHE A 71 -13.10 -4.49 7.65
C PHE A 71 -12.69 -5.49 6.56
N GLY A 72 -11.44 -5.94 6.56
CA GLY A 72 -10.98 -7.00 5.66
C GLY A 72 -11.69 -8.33 5.88
N ASP A 73 -11.89 -8.72 7.15
CA ASP A 73 -12.64 -9.91 7.53
C ASP A 73 -14.10 -9.82 7.07
N PHE A 74 -14.77 -8.69 7.35
CA PHE A 74 -16.14 -8.46 6.90
C PHE A 74 -16.26 -8.52 5.38
N THR A 75 -15.31 -7.90 4.66
CA THR A 75 -15.28 -7.93 3.20
C THR A 75 -15.17 -9.37 2.70
N SER A 76 -14.24 -10.15 3.25
CA SER A 76 -14.02 -11.55 2.88
C SER A 76 -15.26 -12.41 3.15
N GLU A 77 -15.87 -12.26 4.34
CA GLU A 77 -17.11 -12.97 4.68
C GLU A 77 -18.23 -12.60 3.70
N ARG A 78 -18.40 -11.32 3.37
CA ARG A 78 -19.45 -10.87 2.45
C ARG A 78 -19.25 -11.37 1.04
N LEU A 79 -18.04 -11.29 0.51
CA LEU A 79 -17.71 -11.82 -0.82
C LEU A 79 -17.95 -13.33 -0.90
N SER A 80 -17.70 -14.09 0.17
CA SER A 80 -17.97 -15.53 0.21
C SER A 80 -19.46 -15.89 0.07
N THR A 81 -20.37 -14.97 0.40
CA THR A 81 -21.82 -15.18 0.28
C THR A 81 -22.38 -14.83 -1.10
N VAL A 82 -21.60 -14.17 -1.95
CA VAL A 82 -22.01 -13.78 -3.30
C VAL A 82 -21.93 -14.99 -4.23
N LYS A 83 -23.08 -15.42 -4.75
CA LYS A 83 -23.17 -16.57 -5.69
C LYS A 83 -22.81 -16.22 -7.14
N LYS A 84 -22.62 -14.93 -7.44
CA LYS A 84 -22.29 -14.41 -8.78
C LYS A 84 -20.79 -14.37 -9.00
N ARG A 85 -20.38 -14.11 -10.24
CA ARG A 85 -18.98 -13.88 -10.60
C ARG A 85 -18.51 -12.57 -9.95
N LEU A 86 -17.65 -12.71 -8.94
CA LEU A 86 -16.99 -11.61 -8.28
C LEU A 86 -16.06 -10.88 -9.26
N ARG A 87 -15.94 -9.55 -9.13
CA ARG A 87 -14.81 -8.81 -9.71
C ARG A 87 -13.50 -9.39 -9.16
N PRO A 88 -12.64 -9.99 -10.00
CA PRO A 88 -11.44 -10.68 -9.52
C PRO A 88 -10.45 -9.76 -8.78
N TYR A 89 -10.42 -8.49 -9.15
CA TYR A 89 -9.49 -7.48 -8.63
C TYR A 89 -9.93 -6.84 -7.28
N VAL A 90 -11.06 -7.25 -6.70
CA VAL A 90 -11.53 -6.70 -5.41
C VAL A 90 -10.52 -6.94 -4.30
N HIS A 91 -9.86 -8.10 -4.31
CA HIS A 91 -8.85 -8.43 -3.32
C HIS A 91 -7.61 -7.53 -3.43
N ASP A 92 -7.16 -7.21 -4.65
CA ASP A 92 -6.06 -6.28 -4.88
C ASP A 92 -6.38 -4.86 -4.40
N ILE A 93 -7.61 -4.40 -4.60
CA ILE A 93 -8.04 -3.08 -4.12
C ILE A 93 -8.13 -3.05 -2.59
N LEU A 94 -8.63 -4.11 -1.95
CA LEU A 94 -8.63 -4.22 -0.49
C LEU A 94 -7.20 -4.23 0.06
N GLU A 95 -6.31 -5.00 -0.55
CA GLU A 95 -4.90 -5.08 -0.16
C GLU A 95 -4.21 -3.72 -0.33
N TYR A 96 -4.46 -3.02 -1.44
CA TYR A 96 -3.95 -1.66 -1.68
C TYR A 96 -4.38 -0.70 -0.57
N GLU A 97 -5.67 -0.70 -0.18
CA GLU A 97 -6.17 0.17 0.89
C GLU A 97 -5.59 -0.23 2.25
N ASN A 98 -5.45 -1.52 2.54
CA ASN A 98 -4.79 -1.99 3.76
C ASN A 98 -3.33 -1.54 3.87
N LEU A 99 -2.57 -1.66 2.78
CA LEU A 99 -1.16 -1.24 2.73
C LEU A 99 -1.02 0.27 2.87
N SER A 100 -1.90 1.03 2.20
CA SER A 100 -2.00 2.49 2.34
C SER A 100 -2.19 2.91 3.80
N LEU A 101 -3.06 2.21 4.52
CA LEU A 101 -3.29 2.47 5.95
C LEU A 101 -2.16 1.98 6.85
N LYS A 102 -1.50 0.89 6.46
CA LYS A 102 -0.38 0.32 7.22
C LYS A 102 0.82 1.26 7.22
N VAL A 103 1.20 1.82 6.06
CA VAL A 103 2.32 2.77 5.99
C VAL A 103 2.01 4.09 6.69
N GLY A 104 0.76 4.55 6.66
CA GLY A 104 0.33 5.77 7.37
C GLY A 104 0.43 5.70 8.90
N LYS A 105 0.70 4.53 9.49
CA LYS A 105 0.97 4.39 10.93
C LYS A 105 2.42 4.65 11.31
N SER A 106 3.33 4.54 10.34
CA SER A 106 4.76 4.75 10.54
C SER A 106 5.10 6.15 10.08
N THR A 107 5.44 7.05 11.01
CA THR A 107 6.01 8.36 10.67
C THR A 107 7.48 8.35 11.06
N PRO A 108 8.37 7.81 10.20
CA PRO A 108 9.78 7.81 10.51
C PRO A 108 10.36 9.24 10.42
N PRO A 109 11.39 9.54 11.22
CA PRO A 109 12.12 10.79 11.09
C PRO A 109 12.79 10.91 9.71
N LYS A 110 12.85 12.14 9.19
CA LYS A 110 13.46 12.46 7.89
C LYS A 110 14.98 12.29 8.01
N GLU A 111 15.53 11.23 7.40
CA GLU A 111 16.97 11.00 7.30
C GLU A 111 17.51 11.61 6.00
N HIS A 112 18.65 12.31 6.07
CA HIS A 112 19.30 12.89 4.91
C HIS A 112 20.16 11.85 4.19
N PHE A 113 19.73 11.40 3.02
CA PHE A 113 20.50 10.50 2.18
C PHE A 113 21.50 11.28 1.31
N THR A 114 22.79 11.10 1.55
CA THR A 114 23.86 11.67 0.71
C THR A 114 24.87 10.59 0.32
N ILE A 115 25.18 10.50 -0.97
CA ILE A 115 26.24 9.63 -1.50
C ILE A 115 27.48 10.47 -1.78
N ASP A 116 28.61 10.08 -1.21
CA ASP A 116 29.90 10.63 -1.59
C ASP A 116 30.42 9.92 -2.84
N LEU A 117 30.29 10.58 -3.98
CA LEU A 117 30.73 10.07 -5.28
C LEU A 117 32.26 9.90 -5.37
N GLN A 118 33.04 10.57 -4.51
CA GLN A 118 34.50 10.44 -4.50
C GLN A 118 34.97 9.18 -3.77
N ASN A 119 34.09 8.58 -2.94
CA ASN A 119 34.40 7.41 -2.12
C ASN A 119 33.28 6.36 -2.21
N ILE A 120 32.79 6.12 -3.43
CA ILE A 120 31.71 5.15 -3.69
C ILE A 120 32.14 3.70 -3.44
N SER A 121 33.46 3.46 -3.47
CA SER A 121 34.03 2.15 -3.19
C SER A 121 33.68 1.70 -1.78
N GLY A 122 32.86 0.67 -1.67
CA GLY A 122 32.38 0.16 -0.39
C GLY A 122 31.13 0.88 0.15
N PHE A 123 30.48 1.73 -0.65
CA PHE A 123 29.17 2.25 -0.31
C PHE A 123 28.15 1.12 -0.27
N VAL A 124 27.48 1.00 0.88
CA VAL A 124 26.39 0.05 1.11
C VAL A 124 25.10 0.82 1.34
N ALA A 125 24.02 0.38 0.71
CA ALA A 125 22.68 0.91 0.92
C ALA A 125 21.82 -0.12 1.64
N VAL A 126 20.93 0.37 2.51
CA VAL A 126 19.94 -0.44 3.23
C VAL A 126 18.57 0.00 2.76
N ARG A 127 17.71 -0.95 2.38
CA ARG A 127 16.31 -0.66 2.09
C ARG A 127 15.61 -0.08 3.31
N ASN A 128 14.87 1.00 3.13
CA ASN A 128 14.09 1.59 4.20
C ASN A 128 12.97 0.62 4.65
N SER A 129 12.97 0.23 5.92
CA SER A 129 11.96 -0.66 6.51
C SER A 129 10.55 -0.06 6.54
N ASP A 130 10.44 1.27 6.43
CA ASP A 130 9.17 1.99 6.42
C ASP A 130 8.51 2.01 5.04
N ALA A 131 9.24 1.62 3.99
CA ALA A 131 8.69 1.43 2.66
C ALA A 131 8.21 -0.02 2.49
N ILE A 132 6.97 -0.19 2.01
CA ILE A 132 6.40 -1.51 1.74
C ILE A 132 6.33 -1.72 0.23
N MET A 133 6.95 -2.79 -0.25
CA MET A 133 6.89 -3.22 -1.64
C MET A 133 5.88 -4.37 -1.79
N LYS A 134 4.99 -4.29 -2.78
CA LYS A 134 3.97 -5.31 -3.03
C LYS A 134 3.72 -5.51 -4.52
N GLU A 135 3.62 -6.77 -4.93
CA GLU A 135 3.09 -7.17 -6.24
C GLU A 135 1.58 -7.39 -6.16
N PHE A 136 0.87 -6.91 -7.17
CA PHE A 136 -0.56 -7.09 -7.40
C PHE A 136 -0.79 -7.89 -8.68
N ASP A 137 -1.90 -8.62 -8.76
CA ASP A 137 -2.28 -9.43 -9.92
C ASP A 137 -2.94 -8.59 -11.03
N PHE A 138 -3.40 -7.39 -10.70
CA PHE A 138 -4.02 -6.43 -11.61
C PHE A 138 -3.28 -5.10 -11.66
N ASP A 139 -3.55 -4.34 -12.72
CA ASP A 139 -3.07 -2.96 -12.87
C ASP A 139 -3.86 -2.03 -11.94
N VAL A 140 -3.44 -2.02 -10.68
CA VAL A 140 -4.08 -1.21 -9.64
C VAL A 140 -4.06 0.27 -10.02
N PRO A 141 -2.96 0.89 -10.49
CA PRO A 141 -2.96 2.29 -10.94
C PRO A 141 -4.07 2.61 -11.96
N VAL A 142 -4.25 1.78 -12.99
CA VAL A 142 -5.32 1.96 -13.98
C VAL A 142 -6.70 1.83 -13.34
N ILE A 143 -6.91 0.82 -12.49
CA ILE A 143 -8.19 0.63 -11.78
C ILE A 143 -8.51 1.84 -10.90
N ILE A 144 -7.52 2.38 -10.17
CA ILE A 144 -7.68 3.58 -9.34
C ILE A 144 -8.06 4.80 -10.19
N MET A 145 -7.43 4.97 -11.36
CA MET A 145 -7.74 6.05 -12.28
C MET A 145 -9.17 5.95 -12.81
N ASP A 146 -9.61 4.75 -13.19
CA ASP A 146 -10.98 4.50 -13.61
C ASP A 146 -11.99 4.82 -12.51
N PHE A 147 -11.71 4.43 -11.28
CA PHE A 147 -12.58 4.73 -10.13
C PHE A 147 -12.72 6.23 -9.90
N LYS A 148 -11.62 6.98 -9.99
CA LYS A 148 -11.63 8.46 -9.91
C LYS A 148 -12.48 9.09 -11.01
N ALA A 149 -12.54 8.45 -12.18
CA ALA A 149 -13.37 8.88 -13.31
C ALA A 149 -14.82 8.34 -13.26
N GLY A 150 -15.21 7.65 -12.17
CA GLY A 150 -16.55 7.05 -12.03
C GLY A 150 -16.78 5.82 -12.91
N ARG A 151 -15.72 5.20 -13.44
CA ARG A 151 -15.77 3.97 -14.23
C ARG A 151 -15.50 2.77 -13.32
N PHE A 152 -16.47 1.87 -13.22
CA PHE A 152 -16.38 0.67 -12.39
C PHE A 152 -16.56 -0.56 -13.27
N GLN A 153 -15.48 -0.96 -13.97
CA GLN A 153 -15.53 -2.10 -14.87
C GLN A 153 -15.89 -3.40 -14.15
N GLU A 154 -16.43 -4.38 -14.86
CA GLU A 154 -16.71 -5.71 -14.28
C GLU A 154 -15.48 -6.61 -14.32
N ALA A 155 -14.55 -6.33 -15.24
CA ALA A 155 -13.32 -7.08 -15.41
C ALA A 155 -12.21 -6.16 -15.91
N TYR A 156 -10.98 -6.51 -15.53
CA TYR A 156 -9.74 -6.01 -16.12
C TYR A 156 -8.93 -7.23 -16.55
N GLU A 157 -8.12 -7.09 -17.59
CA GLU A 157 -7.16 -8.12 -17.95
C GLU A 157 -6.13 -8.26 -16.81
N PRO A 158 -5.78 -9.49 -16.38
CA PRO A 158 -4.72 -9.69 -15.39
C PRO A 158 -3.40 -9.13 -15.92
N GLN A 159 -2.84 -8.18 -15.18
CA GLN A 159 -1.57 -7.55 -15.49
C GLN A 159 -0.91 -7.21 -14.17
N LYS A 160 0.23 -7.87 -13.90
CA LYS A 160 0.92 -7.65 -12.64
C LYS A 160 1.49 -6.25 -12.56
N THR A 161 1.33 -5.61 -11.40
CA THR A 161 1.98 -4.34 -11.09
C THR A 161 2.75 -4.44 -9.77
N LEU A 162 3.88 -3.77 -9.70
CA LEU A 162 4.72 -3.69 -8.49
C LEU A 162 4.63 -2.28 -7.95
N LEU A 163 4.07 -2.14 -6.75
CA LEU A 163 3.91 -0.84 -6.10
C LEU A 163 4.78 -0.74 -4.86
N LEU A 164 5.33 0.44 -4.63
CA LEU A 164 6.09 0.82 -3.45
C LEU A 164 5.29 1.88 -2.69
N PHE A 165 5.00 1.60 -1.42
CA PHE A 165 4.22 2.44 -0.53
C PHE A 165 5.13 3.06 0.52
N ARG A 166 5.01 4.37 0.72
CA ARG A 166 5.70 5.10 1.79
C ARG A 166 4.82 6.23 2.30
N GLN A 167 4.99 6.56 3.57
CA GLN A 167 4.42 7.78 4.15
C GLN A 167 5.53 8.83 4.25
N GLU A 168 5.36 9.98 3.61
CA GLU A 168 6.17 11.17 3.87
C GLU A 168 5.31 12.22 4.56
N GLU A 169 5.63 12.52 5.82
CA GLU A 169 4.84 13.44 6.65
C GLU A 169 3.36 13.01 6.66
N ASP A 170 2.45 13.86 6.16
CA ASP A 170 1.02 13.57 6.06
C ASP A 170 0.58 13.03 4.69
N LEU A 171 1.53 12.81 3.76
CA LEU A 171 1.27 12.35 2.41
C LEU A 171 1.62 10.86 2.23
N LEU A 172 0.65 10.10 1.74
CA LEU A 172 0.88 8.75 1.23
C LEU A 172 1.46 8.85 -0.19
N GLU A 173 2.65 8.31 -0.38
CA GLU A 173 3.26 8.11 -1.69
C GLU A 173 3.12 6.66 -2.12
N VAL A 174 2.62 6.47 -3.34
CA VAL A 174 2.57 5.16 -4.00
C VAL A 174 3.14 5.31 -5.40
N VAL A 175 4.22 4.59 -5.67
CA VAL A 175 4.89 4.60 -6.98
C VAL A 175 4.90 3.20 -7.57
N GLU A 176 4.67 3.12 -8.88
CA GLU A 176 4.88 1.90 -9.63
C GLU A 176 6.38 1.75 -9.95
N ILE A 177 6.92 0.57 -9.70
CA ILE A 177 8.33 0.26 -9.92
C ILE A 177 8.47 -0.90 -10.91
N ASN A 178 9.57 -0.92 -11.64
CA ASN A 178 9.88 -2.02 -12.55
C ASN A 178 10.66 -3.14 -11.84
N ALA A 179 10.93 -4.23 -12.56
CA ALA A 179 11.67 -5.38 -12.04
C ALA A 179 13.11 -5.03 -11.62
N PHE A 180 13.78 -4.12 -12.34
CA PHE A 180 15.12 -3.66 -11.99
C PHE A 180 15.13 -2.97 -10.61
N THR A 181 14.22 -2.02 -10.37
CA THR A 181 14.10 -1.33 -9.10
C THR A 181 13.78 -2.30 -7.96
N ARG A 182 12.89 -3.27 -8.19
CA ARG A 182 12.58 -4.32 -7.21
C ARG A 182 13.83 -5.10 -6.81
N ASP A 183 14.58 -5.58 -7.79
CA ASP A 183 15.76 -6.43 -7.55
C ASP A 183 16.90 -5.62 -6.92
N LEU A 184 17.09 -4.36 -7.36
CA LEU A 184 18.02 -3.43 -6.72
C LEU A 184 17.69 -3.22 -5.24
N LEU A 185 16.43 -2.90 -4.91
CA LEU A 185 15.99 -2.72 -3.52
C LEU A 185 16.14 -4.01 -2.68
N ALA A 186 15.98 -5.19 -3.30
CA ALA A 186 16.13 -6.46 -2.61
C ALA A 186 17.59 -6.78 -2.25
N LEU A 187 18.55 -6.31 -3.06
CA LEU A 187 19.99 -6.48 -2.83
C LEU A 187 20.60 -5.36 -1.96
N CYS A 188 19.86 -4.29 -1.68
CA CYS A 188 20.27 -3.25 -0.72
C CYS A 188 19.98 -3.69 0.73
N ASP A 189 20.77 -4.64 1.23
CA ASP A 189 20.67 -5.21 2.58
C ASP A 189 21.57 -4.54 3.63
N GLY A 190 22.50 -3.68 3.21
CA GLY A 190 23.50 -3.04 4.06
C GLY A 190 24.83 -3.79 4.17
N GLU A 191 24.93 -4.98 3.58
CA GLU A 191 26.12 -5.82 3.60
C GLU A 191 26.86 -5.77 2.26
N SER A 192 26.11 -5.78 1.16
CA SER A 192 26.66 -5.85 -0.19
C SER A 192 27.04 -4.46 -0.72
N PRO A 193 28.32 -4.23 -1.08
CA PRO A 193 28.73 -3.00 -1.76
C PRO A 193 28.01 -2.83 -3.09
N LEU A 194 27.78 -1.57 -3.49
CA LEU A 194 27.08 -1.26 -4.72
C LEU A 194 27.75 -1.88 -5.97
N GLU A 195 29.08 -2.04 -5.97
CA GLU A 195 29.81 -2.73 -7.03
C GLU A 195 29.37 -4.20 -7.17
N SER A 196 29.19 -4.90 -6.04
CA SER A 196 28.72 -6.29 -6.01
C SER A 196 27.28 -6.38 -6.48
N VAL A 197 26.41 -5.50 -5.97
CA VAL A 197 24.99 -5.41 -6.38
C VAL A 197 24.88 -5.17 -7.89
N SER A 198 25.64 -4.22 -8.42
CA SER A 198 25.65 -3.94 -9.86
C SER A 198 26.15 -5.13 -10.69
N SER A 199 27.15 -5.86 -10.19
CA SER A 199 27.71 -7.02 -10.89
C SER A 199 26.71 -8.16 -10.97
N GLU A 200 25.90 -8.35 -9.92
CA GLU A 200 24.83 -9.34 -9.87
C GLU A 200 23.69 -8.99 -10.84
N LEU A 201 23.25 -7.73 -10.85
CA LEU A 201 22.16 -7.27 -11.72
C LEU A 201 22.56 -7.16 -13.21
N TYR A 202 23.86 -7.01 -13.51
CA TYR A 202 24.34 -6.80 -14.87
C TYR A 202 23.90 -7.89 -15.85
N GLY A 203 23.91 -9.15 -15.40
CA GLY A 203 23.55 -10.29 -16.25
C GLY A 203 22.12 -10.24 -16.77
N GLN A 204 21.21 -9.59 -16.04
CA GLN A 204 19.79 -9.52 -16.38
C GLN A 204 19.39 -8.18 -17.01
N TYR A 205 19.99 -7.07 -16.55
CA TYR A 205 19.55 -5.71 -16.90
C TYR A 205 20.59 -4.89 -17.68
N GLY A 206 21.85 -5.33 -17.75
CA GLY A 206 22.96 -4.54 -18.28
C GLY A 206 23.52 -4.99 -19.62
N GLN A 207 22.92 -5.99 -20.27
CA GLN A 207 23.49 -6.64 -21.47
C GLN A 207 23.69 -5.68 -22.67
N ASP A 208 22.87 -4.63 -22.75
CA ASP A 208 22.90 -3.67 -23.85
C ASP A 208 23.91 -2.51 -23.63
N MET A 209 24.69 -2.54 -22.55
CA MET A 209 25.66 -1.49 -22.23
C MET A 209 26.94 -2.04 -21.58
N THR A 210 27.98 -1.20 -21.49
CA THR A 210 29.21 -1.59 -20.79
C THR A 210 28.97 -1.73 -19.29
N ARG A 211 29.73 -2.61 -18.61
CA ARG A 211 29.66 -2.75 -17.15
C ARG A 211 29.82 -1.44 -16.40
N LYS A 212 30.69 -0.54 -16.89
CA LYS A 212 30.88 0.78 -16.30
C LYS A 212 29.62 1.64 -16.44
N ALA A 213 29.06 1.72 -17.64
CA ALA A 213 27.82 2.48 -17.87
C ALA A 213 26.65 1.95 -17.02
N PHE A 214 26.54 0.62 -16.89
CA PHE A 214 25.53 0.00 -16.03
C PHE A 214 25.73 0.32 -14.55
N PHE A 215 26.98 0.27 -14.07
CA PHE A 215 27.32 0.69 -12.71
C PHE A 215 26.90 2.15 -12.47
N ASP A 216 27.25 3.06 -13.39
CA ASP A 216 26.85 4.47 -13.28
C ASP A 216 25.32 4.63 -13.22
N SER A 217 24.55 3.83 -13.98
CA SER A 217 23.09 3.77 -13.89
C SER A 217 22.58 3.22 -12.54
N CYS A 218 23.24 2.22 -11.97
CA CYS A 218 22.92 1.75 -10.61
C CYS A 218 23.18 2.85 -9.57
N VAL A 219 24.27 3.61 -9.69
CA VAL A 219 24.57 4.75 -8.81
C VAL A 219 23.46 5.80 -8.89
N GLU A 220 23.05 6.17 -10.09
CA GLU A 220 21.96 7.14 -10.31
C GLU A 220 20.64 6.62 -9.70
N ALA A 221 20.29 5.35 -9.93
CA ALA A 221 19.09 4.74 -9.37
C ALA A 221 19.11 4.76 -7.83
N VAL A 222 20.22 4.40 -7.20
CA VAL A 222 20.38 4.44 -5.74
C VAL A 222 20.30 5.88 -5.23
N GLN A 223 20.85 6.87 -5.94
CA GLN A 223 20.72 8.28 -5.57
C GLN A 223 19.27 8.75 -5.60
N ILE A 224 18.52 8.40 -6.65
CA ILE A 224 17.09 8.74 -6.77
C ILE A 224 16.32 8.08 -5.64
N LEU A 225 16.45 6.77 -5.47
CA LEU A 225 15.73 6.00 -4.44
C LEU A 225 16.07 6.47 -3.02
N GLY A 226 17.31 6.86 -2.76
CA GLY A 226 17.70 7.41 -1.48
C GLY A 226 17.18 8.82 -1.23
N LYS A 227 17.16 9.70 -2.25
CA LYS A 227 16.53 11.04 -2.15
C LYS A 227 15.03 10.94 -1.92
N GLU A 228 14.39 9.95 -2.53
CA GLU A 228 12.98 9.62 -2.33
C GLU A 228 12.73 8.81 -1.04
N GLY A 229 13.77 8.56 -0.23
CA GLY A 229 13.64 7.94 1.10
C GLY A 229 13.33 6.44 1.09
N TYR A 230 13.53 5.74 -0.02
CA TYR A 230 13.42 4.28 -0.13
C TYR A 230 14.69 3.54 0.28
N LEU A 231 15.83 4.25 0.34
CA LEU A 231 17.12 3.73 0.78
C LEU A 231 17.70 4.59 1.92
N LYS A 232 18.48 3.94 2.78
CA LYS A 232 19.29 4.52 3.86
C LYS A 232 20.75 4.14 3.64
N LYS A 233 21.68 4.89 4.22
CA LYS A 233 23.11 4.56 4.16
C LYS A 233 23.41 3.41 5.12
N GLY A 234 24.04 2.34 4.64
CA GLY A 234 24.53 1.27 5.50
C GLY A 234 25.72 1.75 6.33
N GLY A 235 25.71 1.41 7.62
CA GLY A 235 26.78 1.78 8.57
C GLY A 235 26.35 2.64 9.77
N GLU A 236 25.15 3.23 9.79
CA GLU A 236 24.65 4.02 10.94
C GLU A 236 23.84 3.20 11.96
N ILE A 237 23.73 1.88 11.80
CA ILE A 237 22.95 0.99 12.71
C ILE A 237 23.72 0.63 13.99
N TYR A 238 25.00 0.97 14.12
CA TYR A 238 25.78 0.79 15.37
C TYR A 238 26.22 2.14 15.96
N GLY A 239 25.25 2.87 16.51
CA GLY A 239 25.50 4.17 17.14
C GLY A 239 24.57 4.49 18.32
N LYS A 240 24.04 3.48 19.01
CA LYS A 240 23.36 3.63 20.31
C LYS A 240 23.60 2.39 21.14
N ASP A 241 24.77 2.31 21.77
CA ASP A 241 25.04 1.52 22.99
C ASP A 241 26.45 1.86 23.51
N GLN A 242 26.70 3.14 23.78
CA GLN A 242 27.78 3.57 24.68
C GLN A 242 27.34 4.85 25.39
N GLU A 243 26.45 4.71 26.36
CA GLU A 243 26.30 5.65 27.48
C GLU A 243 25.56 4.96 28.62
N SER A 244 26.32 4.26 29.48
CA SER A 244 26.16 4.15 30.94
C SER A 244 27.28 3.28 31.52
#